data_AF-A0A453BF38-F1
#
_entry.id   AF-A0A453BF38-F1
#
_cell.length_a   1.000
_cell.length_b   1.000
_cell.length_c   1.000
_cell.angle_alpha   90.00
_cell.angle_beta   90.00
_cell.angle_gamma   90.00
#
_symmetry.space_group_name_H-M   'P 1'
#
loop_
_entity.id
_entity.type
_entity.pdbx_description
1 polymer ?
#
loop_
_entity_poly.entity_id
_entity_poly.type
_entity_poly.pdbx_seq_one_letter_code
_entity_poly.pdbx_strand_id
1 'polypeptide(L)'
;QPKPSKIQKREFTVVDPWSDSTMSNLLTKISGGLKKLTGYHKSNKIYSGKVPLTSSHNALKNKDVELGGRKYHIKGSPGTGAFAKLYKASVDGNTEEIVALKVQKPAFPWEFYMYRQLDTRISDIQRPSYGYAHEVHVFADVSVLVCNFLPYGTLL
;
A
#
# COMPACT_ATOMS: atom_id res chain seq x y z
N GLN A 1 -50.17 -13.98 30.73
CA GLN A 1 -49.47 -12.69 30.45
C GLN A 1 -48.28 -12.97 29.54
N PRO A 2 -48.10 -12.26 28.41
CA PRO A 2 -46.90 -12.40 27.60
C PRO A 2 -45.70 -11.73 28.30
N LYS A 3 -44.55 -12.40 28.33
CA LYS A 3 -43.30 -11.85 28.87
C LYS A 3 -42.82 -10.69 27.99
N PRO A 4 -42.37 -9.56 28.57
CA PRO A 4 -41.82 -8.46 27.78
C PRO A 4 -40.51 -8.92 27.11
N SER A 5 -40.44 -8.78 25.80
CA SER A 5 -39.21 -8.99 25.02
C SER A 5 -38.15 -7.99 25.49
N LYS A 6 -37.01 -8.48 25.99
CA LYS A 6 -35.84 -7.65 26.30
C LYS A 6 -35.31 -7.07 24.99
N ILE A 7 -35.62 -5.80 24.73
CA ILE A 7 -34.90 -5.02 23.72
C ILE A 7 -33.48 -4.85 24.25
N GLN A 8 -32.53 -5.61 23.70
CA GLN A 8 -31.10 -5.35 23.93
C GLN A 8 -30.81 -3.96 23.38
N LYS A 9 -30.58 -2.97 24.26
CA LYS A 9 -29.90 -1.74 23.90
C LYS A 9 -28.55 -2.14 23.31
N ARG A 10 -28.36 -1.99 22.00
CA ARG A 10 -27.03 -2.01 21.40
C ARG A 10 -26.31 -0.78 21.92
N GLU A 11 -25.45 -0.96 22.91
CA GLU A 11 -24.48 0.06 23.26
C GLU A 11 -23.53 0.22 22.08
N PHE A 12 -23.55 1.39 21.46
CA PHE A 12 -22.59 1.75 20.44
C PHE A 12 -21.28 2.06 21.14
N THR A 13 -20.37 1.09 21.16
CA THR A 13 -18.97 1.36 21.51
C THR A 13 -18.37 2.26 20.44
N VAL A 14 -17.93 3.45 20.83
CA VAL A 14 -17.16 4.34 19.96
C VAL A 14 -15.84 3.62 19.65
N VAL A 15 -15.61 3.32 18.38
CA VAL A 15 -14.38 2.69 17.89
C VAL A 15 -13.54 3.76 17.22
N ASP A 16 -12.28 3.91 17.63
CA ASP A 16 -11.30 4.66 16.87
C ASP A 16 -10.84 3.81 15.66
N PRO A 17 -11.18 4.21 14.42
CA PRO A 17 -10.87 3.44 13.23
C PRO A 17 -9.37 3.45 12.86
N TRP A 18 -8.58 4.37 13.44
CA TRP A 18 -7.14 4.48 13.18
C TRP A 18 -6.27 3.95 14.32
N SER A 19 -6.87 3.52 15.44
CA SER A 19 -6.12 2.88 16.51
C SER A 19 -5.41 1.60 16.04
N ASP A 20 -4.19 1.38 16.54
CA ASP A 20 -3.37 0.21 16.21
C ASP A 20 -4.10 -1.11 16.51
N SER A 21 -4.89 -1.14 17.58
CA SER A 21 -5.68 -2.32 17.98
C SER A 21 -6.78 -2.62 16.96
N THR A 22 -7.57 -1.62 16.56
CA THR A 22 -8.62 -1.76 15.54
C THR A 22 -8.02 -2.20 14.21
N MET A 23 -6.95 -1.53 13.76
CA MET A 23 -6.26 -1.89 12.52
C MET A 23 -5.68 -3.30 12.55
N SER A 24 -5.00 -3.69 13.63
CA SER A 24 -4.41 -5.02 13.78
C SER A 24 -5.48 -6.12 13.80
N ASN A 25 -6.60 -5.88 14.49
CA ASN A 25 -7.73 -6.79 14.54
C ASN A 25 -8.36 -6.99 13.15
N LEU A 26 -8.56 -5.90 12.40
CA LEU A 26 -9.09 -5.96 11.05
C LEU A 26 -8.12 -6.66 10.09
N LEU A 27 -6.84 -6.30 10.10
CA LEU A 27 -5.79 -6.90 9.28
C LEU A 27 -5.68 -8.41 9.52
N THR A 28 -5.77 -8.85 10.77
CA THR A 28 -5.75 -10.28 11.11
C THR A 28 -6.91 -11.02 10.45
N LYS A 29 -8.12 -10.46 10.53
CA LYS A 29 -9.33 -11.04 9.92
C LYS A 29 -9.23 -11.14 8.40
N ILE A 30 -8.64 -10.14 7.73
CA ILE A 30 -8.54 -10.13 6.26
C ILE A 30 -7.28 -10.79 5.70
N SER A 31 -6.28 -11.08 6.54
CA SER A 31 -4.95 -11.55 6.13
C SER A 31 -4.97 -12.79 5.24
N GLY A 32 -5.88 -13.73 5.50
CA GLY A 32 -6.06 -14.93 4.69
C GLY A 32 -6.56 -14.63 3.27
N GLY A 33 -7.41 -13.61 3.11
CA GLY A 33 -7.87 -13.12 1.82
C GLY A 33 -6.80 -12.34 1.08
N LEU A 34 -6.04 -11.49 1.79
CA LEU A 34 -4.96 -10.69 1.21
C LEU A 34 -3.93 -11.53 0.45
N LYS A 35 -3.51 -12.67 1.02
CA LYS A 35 -2.55 -13.60 0.38
C LYS A 35 -3.02 -14.17 -0.95
N LYS A 36 -4.33 -14.14 -1.22
CA LYS A 36 -4.94 -14.65 -2.45
C LYS A 36 -5.12 -13.56 -3.51
N LEU A 37 -4.94 -12.29 -3.15
CA LEU A 37 -5.09 -11.18 -4.08
C LEU A 37 -3.89 -11.13 -5.02
N THR A 38 -4.17 -11.04 -6.32
CA THR A 38 -3.15 -10.81 -7.34
C THR A 38 -2.32 -9.57 -7.01
N GLY A 39 -1.00 -9.67 -7.14
CA GLY A 39 -0.06 -8.61 -6.81
C GLY A 39 0.23 -8.46 -5.31
N TYR A 40 -0.28 -9.34 -4.42
CA TYR A 40 0.09 -9.33 -3.01
C TYR A 40 1.29 -10.23 -2.73
N HIS A 41 2.42 -9.63 -2.37
CA HIS A 41 3.65 -10.35 -2.03
C HIS A 41 4.02 -10.08 -0.57
N LYS A 42 4.18 -11.13 0.23
CA LYS A 42 4.59 -11.00 1.63
C LYS A 42 5.84 -11.81 1.92
N SER A 43 6.78 -11.18 2.62
CA SER A 43 7.97 -11.77 3.20
C SER A 43 8.00 -11.47 4.69
N ASN A 44 8.37 -12.45 5.52
CA ASN A 44 8.64 -12.23 6.94
C ASN A 44 10.06 -11.69 7.19
N LYS A 45 10.84 -11.48 6.13
CA LYS A 45 12.20 -10.92 6.22
C LYS A 45 12.15 -9.40 6.15
N ILE A 46 13.10 -8.76 6.80
CA ILE A 46 13.42 -7.34 6.59
C ILE A 46 13.86 -7.16 5.14
N TYR A 47 13.52 -6.03 4.51
CA TYR A 47 14.01 -5.74 3.17
C TYR A 47 15.56 -5.65 3.18
N SER A 48 16.21 -6.46 2.35
CA SER A 48 17.67 -6.62 2.34
C SER A 48 18.32 -6.22 1.01
N GLY A 49 17.74 -5.26 0.29
CA GLY A 49 18.33 -4.73 -0.94
C GLY A 49 19.62 -3.93 -0.68
N LYS A 50 20.39 -3.67 -1.74
CA LYS A 50 21.70 -2.99 -1.67
C LYS A 50 21.66 -1.63 -0.98
N VAL A 51 20.52 -0.95 -1.02
CA VAL A 51 20.28 0.34 -0.36
C VAL A 51 18.98 0.24 0.43
N PRO A 52 18.93 0.65 1.72
CA PRO A 52 17.70 0.66 2.50
C PRO A 52 16.67 1.60 1.86
N LEU A 53 15.45 1.13 1.64
CA LEU A 53 14.36 1.92 1.02
C LEU A 53 13.95 3.15 1.84
N THR A 54 14.30 3.17 3.12
CA THR A 54 14.05 4.30 4.02
C THR A 54 15.18 5.32 4.05
N SER A 55 16.24 5.16 3.27
CA SER A 55 17.33 6.13 3.19
C SER A 55 16.85 7.49 2.64
N SER A 56 17.69 8.51 2.71
CA SER A 56 17.37 9.82 2.13
C SER A 56 17.15 9.72 0.62
N HIS A 57 16.38 10.64 0.05
CA HIS A 57 16.01 10.62 -1.37
C HIS A 57 17.21 10.59 -2.32
N ASN A 58 18.22 11.38 -1.99
CA ASN A 58 19.44 11.47 -2.80
C ASN A 58 20.24 10.15 -2.78
N ALA A 59 20.15 9.37 -1.71
CA ALA A 59 20.87 8.10 -1.60
C ALA A 59 20.31 7.01 -2.53
N LEU A 60 19.01 7.04 -2.83
CA LEU A 60 18.37 6.09 -3.74
C LEU A 60 18.36 6.54 -5.20
N LYS A 61 18.63 7.81 -5.49
CA LYS A 61 18.61 8.30 -6.87
C LYS A 61 19.64 7.53 -7.72
N ASN A 62 19.21 7.11 -8.92
CA ASN A 62 19.97 6.29 -9.87
C ASN A 62 20.41 4.93 -9.31
N LYS A 63 19.72 4.41 -8.29
CA LYS A 63 19.94 3.06 -7.76
C LYS A 63 18.85 2.12 -8.24
N ASP A 64 19.21 0.84 -8.23
CA ASP A 64 18.28 -0.23 -8.54
C ASP A 64 17.72 -0.83 -7.25
N VAL A 65 16.40 -1.02 -7.26
CA VAL A 65 15.63 -1.70 -6.21
C VAL A 65 15.02 -2.95 -6.83
N GLU A 66 15.15 -4.09 -6.16
CA GLU A 66 14.60 -5.36 -6.65
C GLU A 66 13.41 -5.76 -5.78
N LEU A 67 12.25 -5.97 -6.40
CA LEU A 67 11.01 -6.36 -5.73
C LEU A 67 10.32 -7.42 -6.60
N GLY A 68 9.92 -8.54 -6.00
CA GLY A 68 9.17 -9.57 -6.73
C GLY A 68 9.88 -10.17 -7.96
N GLY A 69 11.21 -10.07 -8.05
CA GLY A 69 11.97 -10.51 -9.22
C GLY A 69 12.05 -9.48 -10.35
N ARG A 70 11.43 -8.31 -10.19
CA ARG A 70 11.55 -7.16 -11.11
C ARG A 70 12.54 -6.14 -10.59
N LYS A 71 13.15 -5.41 -11.51
CA LYS A 71 14.17 -4.40 -11.24
C LYS A 71 13.60 -3.00 -11.48
N TYR A 72 13.63 -2.16 -10.45
CA TYR A 72 13.12 -0.80 -10.49
C TYR A 72 14.29 0.18 -10.38
N HIS A 73 14.58 0.90 -11.46
CA HIS A 73 15.63 1.90 -11.49
C HIS A 73 15.07 3.26 -11.05
N ILE A 74 15.51 3.75 -9.89
CA ILE A 74 14.99 4.98 -9.28
C ILE A 74 15.49 6.21 -10.04
N LYS A 75 14.58 6.91 -10.70
CA LYS A 75 14.86 8.16 -11.44
C LYS A 75 14.85 9.41 -10.55
N GLY A 76 14.11 9.38 -9.44
CA GLY A 76 14.03 10.48 -8.49
C GLY A 76 12.92 10.31 -7.46
N SER A 77 12.79 11.29 -6.56
CA SER A 77 11.81 11.31 -5.48
C SER A 77 10.77 12.43 -5.67
N PRO A 78 9.62 12.15 -6.29
CA PRO A 78 8.58 13.17 -6.51
C PRO A 78 7.98 13.74 -5.22
N GLY A 79 8.13 13.08 -4.05
CA GLY A 79 7.64 13.66 -2.80
C GLY A 79 7.87 12.81 -1.54
N THR A 80 7.68 13.46 -0.39
CA THR A 80 7.64 12.82 0.93
C THR A 80 6.34 13.21 1.61
N GLY A 81 5.54 12.22 2.01
CA GLY A 81 4.47 12.43 2.97
C GLY A 81 4.91 12.05 4.38
N ALA A 82 4.11 12.40 5.39
CA ALA A 82 4.38 12.02 6.78
C ALA A 82 4.52 10.50 6.98
N PHE A 83 3.85 9.70 6.14
CA PHE A 83 3.74 8.25 6.30
C PHE A 83 4.43 7.44 5.19
N ALA A 84 4.92 8.11 4.13
CA ALA A 84 5.46 7.42 2.97
C ALA A 84 6.48 8.26 2.19
N LYS A 85 7.46 7.57 1.60
CA LYS A 85 8.35 8.13 0.59
C LYS A 85 7.89 7.69 -0.79
N LEU A 86 7.85 8.61 -1.74
CA LEU A 86 7.46 8.32 -3.12
C LEU A 86 8.69 8.41 -4.02
N TYR A 87 8.92 7.37 -4.82
CA TYR A 87 9.99 7.32 -5.81
C TYR A 87 9.42 7.10 -7.21
N LYS A 88 9.94 7.81 -8.20
CA LYS A 88 9.70 7.55 -9.62
C LYS A 88 10.72 6.50 -10.08
N ALA A 89 10.28 5.43 -10.72
CA ALA A 89 11.16 4.38 -11.21
C ALA A 89 10.79 3.91 -12.62
N SER A 90 11.77 3.49 -13.40
CA SER A 90 11.54 2.66 -14.60
C SER A 90 11.68 1.19 -14.26
N VAL A 91 10.95 0.34 -14.97
CA VAL A 91 10.89 -1.10 -14.67
C VAL A 91 11.66 -1.92 -15.71
N ASP A 92 12.46 -2.87 -15.24
CA ASP A 92 13.22 -3.86 -16.03
C ASP A 92 14.03 -3.25 -17.19
N GLY A 93 14.55 -2.03 -17.00
CA GLY A 93 15.32 -1.29 -18.00
C GLY A 93 14.46 -0.60 -19.07
N ASN A 94 13.15 -0.82 -19.10
CA ASN A 94 12.23 -0.13 -20.00
C ASN A 94 12.02 1.32 -19.53
N THR A 95 12.52 2.28 -20.29
CA THR A 95 12.44 3.70 -19.94
C THR A 95 11.05 4.31 -20.10
N GLU A 96 10.15 3.63 -20.81
CA GLU A 96 8.75 4.05 -21.05
C GLU A 96 7.81 3.54 -19.95
N GLU A 97 8.10 2.38 -19.36
CA GLU A 97 7.34 1.85 -18.23
C GLU A 97 7.75 2.57 -16.93
N ILE A 98 6.97 3.57 -16.54
CA ILE A 98 7.24 4.39 -15.36
C ILE A 98 6.20 4.16 -14.28
N VAL A 99 6.68 3.83 -13.09
CA VAL A 99 5.87 3.58 -11.90
C VAL A 99 6.27 4.50 -10.76
N ALA A 100 5.34 4.65 -9.82
CA ALA A 100 5.58 5.26 -8.53
C ALA A 100 5.73 4.16 -7.46
N LEU A 101 6.87 4.12 -6.79
CA LEU A 101 7.09 3.27 -5.61
C LEU A 101 6.76 4.05 -4.36
N LYS A 102 5.68 3.67 -3.67
CA LYS A 102 5.31 4.25 -2.39
C LYS A 102 5.80 3.35 -1.27
N VAL A 103 6.87 3.78 -0.61
CA VAL A 103 7.52 3.06 0.50
C VAL A 103 6.95 3.56 1.82
N GLN A 104 6.48 2.64 2.66
CA GLN A 104 5.86 2.92 3.96
C GLN A 104 6.63 2.20 5.06
N LYS A 105 6.86 2.89 6.18
CA LYS A 105 7.49 2.34 7.39
C LYS A 105 6.69 2.81 8.61
N PRO A 106 6.17 1.90 9.46
CA PRO A 106 6.19 0.43 9.31
C PRO A 106 5.39 -0.05 8.09
N ALA A 107 5.43 -1.36 7.82
CA ALA A 107 4.64 -1.96 6.75
C ALA A 107 3.14 -1.71 6.93
N PHE A 108 2.47 -1.25 5.87
CA PHE A 108 1.06 -0.86 5.88
C PHE A 108 0.25 -1.57 4.77
N PRO A 109 0.01 -2.89 4.89
CA PRO A 109 -0.73 -3.65 3.88
C PRO A 109 -2.20 -3.24 3.75
N TRP A 110 -2.73 -2.48 4.69
CA TRP A 110 -4.11 -1.97 4.69
C TRP A 110 -4.40 -1.13 3.44
N GLU A 111 -3.46 -0.31 2.98
CA GLU A 111 -3.68 0.53 1.80
C GLU A 111 -3.92 -0.30 0.53
N PHE A 112 -3.17 -1.39 0.33
CA PHE A 112 -3.41 -2.29 -0.80
C PHE A 112 -4.78 -2.96 -0.71
N TYR A 113 -5.19 -3.38 0.48
CA TYR A 113 -6.54 -3.91 0.70
C TYR A 113 -7.61 -2.91 0.26
N MET A 114 -7.45 -1.64 0.63
CA MET A 114 -8.39 -0.58 0.25
C MET A 114 -8.46 -0.40 -1.27
N TYR A 115 -7.32 -0.43 -1.99
CA TYR A 115 -7.33 -0.43 -3.46
C TYR A 115 -8.14 -1.60 -4.04
N ARG A 116 -7.93 -2.81 -3.51
CA ARG A 116 -8.63 -4.02 -4.00
C ARG A 116 -10.13 -3.94 -3.70
N GLN A 117 -10.52 -3.43 -2.53
CA GLN A 117 -11.93 -3.20 -2.20
C GLN A 117 -12.57 -2.12 -3.06
N LEU A 118 -11.83 -1.05 -3.38
CA LEU A 118 -12.28 -0.01 -4.30
C LEU A 118 -12.56 -0.62 -5.68
N ASP A 119 -11.59 -1.36 -6.23
CA ASP A 119 -11.69 -2.02 -7.54
C ASP A 119 -12.91 -2.95 -7.66
N THR A 120 -13.32 -3.60 -6.57
CA THR A 120 -14.51 -4.48 -6.57
C THR A 120 -15.85 -3.75 -6.48
N ARG A 121 -15.86 -2.45 -6.13
CA ARG A 121 -17.09 -1.71 -5.79
C ARG A 121 -17.42 -0.58 -6.76
N ILE A 122 -16.42 -0.04 -7.45
CA ILE A 122 -16.63 1.03 -8.43
C ILE A 122 -16.77 0.45 -9.83
N SER A 123 -17.52 1.15 -10.68
CA SER A 123 -17.68 0.77 -12.09
C SER A 123 -16.41 1.02 -12.90
N ASP A 124 -16.27 0.32 -14.02
CA ASP A 124 -15.15 0.51 -14.95
C ASP A 124 -15.08 1.94 -15.50
N ILE A 125 -16.24 2.61 -15.65
CA ILE A 125 -16.31 4.01 -16.09
C ILE A 125 -15.67 4.95 -15.06
N GLN A 126 -15.86 4.67 -13.77
CA GLN A 126 -15.31 5.49 -12.68
C GLN A 126 -13.88 5.10 -12.31
N ARG A 127 -13.43 3.90 -12.68
CA ARG A 127 -12.13 3.37 -12.27
C ARG A 127 -10.94 4.27 -12.61
N PRO A 128 -10.86 4.92 -13.79
CA PRO A 128 -9.73 5.80 -14.14
C PRO A 128 -9.60 7.03 -13.25
N SER A 129 -10.65 7.42 -12.52
CA SER A 129 -10.63 8.59 -11.62
C SER A 129 -9.86 8.36 -10.32
N TYR A 130 -9.44 7.12 -10.04
CA TYR A 130 -8.76 6.74 -8.80
C TYR A 130 -7.37 6.17 -9.07
N GLY A 131 -6.46 6.35 -8.11
CA GLY A 131 -5.14 5.70 -8.15
C GLY A 131 -5.24 4.18 -8.28
N TYR A 132 -4.21 3.57 -8.85
CA TYR A 132 -4.11 2.11 -9.01
C TYR A 132 -2.77 1.63 -8.46
N ALA A 133 -2.81 0.60 -7.60
CA ALA A 133 -1.64 -0.10 -7.10
C ALA A 133 -1.57 -1.47 -7.78
N HIS A 134 -0.61 -1.67 -8.68
CA HIS A 134 -0.41 -2.91 -9.43
C HIS A 134 -0.11 -4.08 -8.49
N GLU A 135 0.76 -3.83 -7.53
CA GLU A 135 1.25 -4.83 -6.59
C GLU A 135 1.73 -4.17 -5.29
N VAL A 136 1.83 -4.98 -4.25
CA VAL A 136 2.42 -4.61 -2.96
C VAL A 136 3.44 -5.66 -2.54
N HIS A 137 4.60 -5.21 -2.09
CA HIS A 137 5.62 -6.03 -1.45
C HIS A 137 5.70 -5.67 0.02
N VAL A 138 5.26 -6.59 0.88
CA VAL A 138 5.20 -6.44 2.33
C VAL A 138 6.38 -7.18 2.94
N PHE A 139 7.30 -6.45 3.55
CA PHE A 139 8.42 -6.96 4.34
C PHE A 139 8.13 -6.78 5.84
N ALA A 140 9.02 -7.27 6.69
CA ALA A 140 8.86 -7.15 8.14
C ALA A 140 8.92 -5.69 8.64
N ASP A 141 9.68 -4.83 7.95
CA ASP A 141 9.95 -3.45 8.36
C ASP A 141 9.27 -2.39 7.47
N VAL A 142 8.98 -2.73 6.22
CA VAL A 142 8.41 -1.81 5.22
C VAL A 142 7.38 -2.48 4.33
N SER A 143 6.50 -1.69 3.73
CA SER A 143 5.73 -2.10 2.55
C SER A 143 6.03 -1.17 1.37
N VAL A 144 6.02 -1.73 0.17
CA VAL A 144 6.21 -0.99 -1.07
C VAL A 144 5.04 -1.24 -1.99
N LEU A 145 4.27 -0.20 -2.29
CA LEU A 145 3.25 -0.23 -3.34
C LEU A 145 3.88 0.19 -4.67
N VAL A 146 3.60 -0.56 -5.73
CA VAL A 146 3.93 -0.17 -7.11
C VAL A 146 2.66 0.40 -7.73
N CYS A 147 2.66 1.69 -8.05
CA CYS A 147 1.48 2.41 -8.53
C CYS A 147 1.73 3.06 -9.90
N ASN A 148 0.64 3.46 -10.57
CA ASN A 148 0.72 4.37 -11.71
C ASN A 148 1.49 5.64 -11.30
N PHE A 149 2.42 6.07 -12.14
CA PHE A 149 3.06 7.37 -11.99
C PHE A 149 2.24 8.46 -12.68
N LEU A 150 1.88 9.51 -11.93
CA LEU A 150 1.20 10.70 -12.48
C LEU A 150 2.25 11.81 -12.73
N PRO A 151 2.52 12.18 -13.99
CA PRO A 151 3.67 13.02 -14.32
C PRO A 151 3.48 14.51 -14.04
N TYR A 152 2.24 14.96 -13.84
CA TYR A 152 1.91 16.39 -13.72
C TYR A 152 1.84 16.91 -12.28
N GLY A 153 2.24 16.08 -11.31
CA GLY A 153 2.28 16.47 -9.90
C GLY A 153 0.91 16.51 -9.23
N THR A 154 0.87 17.19 -8.09
CA THR A 154 -0.34 17.39 -7.27
C THR A 154 -1.04 18.69 -7.63
N LEU A 155 -2.27 18.86 -7.15
CA LEU A 155 -3.02 20.11 -7.31
C LEU A 155 -2.49 21.27 -6.41
N LEU A 156 -1.80 20.93 -5.31
CA LEU A 156 -1.13 21.88 -4.41
C LEU A 156 0.09 22.50 -5.10
#